data_AF-A0A242YU44-F1
#
_entry.id   AF-A0A242YU44-F1
#
_cell.length_a   1.000
_cell.length_b   1.000
_cell.length_c   1.000
_cell.angle_alpha   90.00
_cell.angle_beta   90.00
_cell.angle_gamma   90.00
#
_symmetry.space_group_name_H-M   'P 1'
#
loop_
_entity.id
_entity.type
_entity.pdbx_description
1 polymer ?
#
loop_
_entity_poly.entity_id
_entity_poly.type
_entity_poly.pdbx_seq_one_letter_code
_entity_poly.pdbx_strand_id
1 'polypeptide(L)'
;MDISLLNNTDFFKALPAVNLLINLSLTILFGSAVFTFRQFFLVTTTSHIDRLFLDSTQQKKIDLSNFFVGALFMCYTYGIISATFQFNSYNTLMHNKDILRFFLLTSLVILIFIYPTFSTVIYKKLRKCNPNKIIRIKKLINYLTFLSVLQVLSGGIFWSFCFSGLVLDSKDPQLYFLIVILFIVLILLHTNSLMKIHRLSRPKYKTKEITKKQLNALQDSVPLIHIHIIDDKRTLCIQADKKLQDHFYVCDFSSEVYLEYTIHERFTLN
;
A
#
# COMPACT_ATOMS: atom_id res chain seq x y z
N MET A 1 -39.96 26.49 -25.45
CA MET A 1 -39.16 25.30 -25.80
C MET A 1 -38.58 25.59 -27.17
N ASP A 2 -37.35 26.09 -27.20
CA ASP A 2 -36.79 26.69 -28.42
C ASP A 2 -36.56 25.64 -29.50
N ILE A 3 -37.24 25.82 -30.64
CA ILE A 3 -37.24 24.94 -31.81
C ILE A 3 -35.85 24.93 -32.49
N SER A 4 -34.96 25.87 -32.15
CA SER A 4 -33.57 25.92 -32.61
C SER A 4 -32.68 24.78 -32.09
N LEU A 5 -33.04 24.14 -30.97
CA LEU A 5 -32.33 22.96 -30.44
C LEU A 5 -32.61 21.69 -31.24
N LEU A 6 -33.79 21.58 -31.88
CA LEU A 6 -34.20 20.42 -32.69
C LEU A 6 -33.53 20.38 -34.07
N ASN A 7 -33.06 21.52 -34.59
CA ASN A 7 -32.46 21.62 -35.92
C ASN A 7 -30.93 21.52 -35.91
N ASN A 8 -30.33 21.24 -34.75
CA ASN A 8 -28.89 21.15 -34.62
C ASN A 8 -28.42 19.74 -35.00
N THR A 9 -28.21 19.51 -36.31
CA THR A 9 -27.74 18.24 -36.87
C THR A 9 -26.43 17.75 -36.23
N ASP A 10 -25.65 18.66 -35.65
CA ASP A 10 -24.40 18.35 -34.98
C ASP A 10 -24.62 17.72 -33.59
N PHE A 11 -25.73 18.02 -32.90
CA PHE A 11 -26.09 17.38 -31.63
C PHE A 11 -26.46 15.90 -31.82
N PHE A 12 -27.24 15.60 -32.87
CA PHE A 12 -27.59 14.21 -33.23
C PHE A 12 -26.40 13.42 -33.78
N LYS A 13 -25.44 14.08 -34.46
CA LYS A 13 -24.16 13.47 -34.87
C LYS A 13 -23.20 13.25 -33.70
N ALA A 14 -23.29 14.05 -32.63
CA ALA A 14 -22.49 13.89 -31.42
C ALA A 14 -23.06 12.84 -30.45
N LEU A 15 -24.36 12.52 -30.53
CA LEU A 15 -25.03 11.53 -29.67
C LEU A 15 -24.32 10.15 -29.62
N PRO A 16 -23.88 9.56 -30.76
CA PRO A 16 -23.12 8.32 -30.76
C PRO A 16 -21.76 8.46 -30.08
N ALA A 17 -21.07 9.59 -30.27
CA ALA A 17 -19.78 9.86 -29.65
C ALA A 17 -19.90 10.07 -28.14
N VAL A 18 -20.95 10.75 -27.68
CA VAL A 18 -21.26 10.94 -26.26
C VAL A 18 -21.61 9.60 -25.61
N ASN A 19 -22.46 8.79 -26.25
CA ASN A 19 -22.79 7.45 -25.77
C ASN A 19 -21.56 6.54 -25.72
N LEU A 20 -20.67 6.61 -26.72
CA LEU A 20 -19.40 5.89 -26.72
C LEU A 20 -18.50 6.33 -25.55
N LEU A 21 -18.37 7.64 -25.30
CA LEU A 21 -17.58 8.19 -24.19
C LEU A 21 -18.13 7.77 -22.83
N ILE A 22 -19.46 7.79 -22.65
CA ILE A 22 -20.12 7.33 -21.42
C ILE A 22 -19.85 5.84 -21.20
N ASN A 23 -20.03 5.01 -22.23
CA ASN A 23 -19.80 3.57 -22.12
C ASN A 23 -18.32 3.22 -21.91
N LEU A 24 -17.39 3.92 -22.56
CA LEU A 24 -15.95 3.79 -22.31
C LEU A 24 -15.61 4.14 -20.87
N SER A 25 -16.15 5.26 -20.37
CA SER A 25 -15.93 5.73 -19.01
C SER A 25 -16.48 4.74 -17.97
N LEU A 26 -17.70 4.24 -18.17
CA LEU A 26 -18.29 3.18 -17.34
C LEU A 26 -17.48 1.89 -17.39
N THR A 27 -17.04 1.46 -18.57
CA THR A 27 -16.25 0.23 -18.74
C THR A 27 -14.89 0.35 -18.04
N ILE A 28 -14.22 1.50 -18.15
CA ILE A 28 -12.96 1.78 -17.47
C ILE A 28 -13.17 1.81 -15.94
N LEU A 29 -14.24 2.45 -15.46
CA LEU A 29 -14.60 2.49 -14.04
C LEU A 29 -14.90 1.10 -13.48
N PHE A 30 -15.78 0.32 -14.12
CA PHE A 30 -16.09 -1.04 -13.69
C PHE A 30 -14.87 -1.97 -13.79
N GLY A 31 -14.13 -1.92 -14.90
CA GLY A 31 -12.92 -2.72 -15.09
C GLY A 31 -11.85 -2.43 -14.04
N SER A 32 -11.63 -1.15 -13.73
CA SER A 32 -10.68 -0.73 -12.68
C SER A 32 -11.16 -1.10 -11.27
N ALA A 33 -12.47 -1.03 -10.98
CA ALA A 33 -13.03 -1.46 -9.71
C ALA A 33 -12.86 -2.97 -9.50
N VAL A 34 -13.22 -3.79 -10.49
CA VAL A 34 -13.04 -5.25 -10.44
C VAL A 34 -11.57 -5.62 -10.31
N PHE A 35 -10.69 -4.96 -11.07
CA PHE A 35 -9.25 -5.16 -10.97
C PHE A 35 -8.75 -4.85 -9.55
N THR A 36 -9.13 -3.69 -9.01
CA THR A 36 -8.75 -3.26 -7.66
C THR A 36 -9.22 -4.24 -6.60
N PHE A 37 -10.47 -4.69 -6.68
CA PHE A 37 -11.04 -5.66 -5.75
C PHE A 37 -10.25 -6.97 -5.80
N ARG A 38 -9.95 -7.47 -7.01
CA ARG A 38 -9.12 -8.68 -7.17
C ARG A 38 -7.72 -8.50 -6.56
N GLN A 39 -7.08 -7.34 -6.77
CA GLN A 39 -5.77 -7.07 -6.17
C GLN A 39 -5.84 -6.98 -4.64
N PHE A 40 -6.91 -6.38 -4.11
CA PHE A 40 -7.15 -6.30 -2.67
C PHE A 40 -7.26 -7.70 -2.06
N PHE A 41 -8.10 -8.57 -2.61
CA PHE A 41 -8.23 -9.96 -2.15
C PHE A 41 -6.91 -10.73 -2.26
N LEU A 42 -6.19 -10.60 -3.37
CA LEU A 42 -4.90 -11.26 -3.54
C LEU A 42 -3.90 -10.84 -2.44
N VAL A 43 -3.87 -9.56 -2.08
CA VAL A 43 -2.95 -9.02 -1.06
C VAL A 43 -3.38 -9.40 0.34
N THR A 44 -4.68 -9.39 0.66
CA THR A 44 -5.18 -9.68 2.01
C THR A 44 -5.19 -11.16 2.35
N THR A 45 -5.44 -12.02 1.36
CA THR A 45 -5.48 -13.48 1.56
C THR A 45 -4.09 -14.10 1.61
N THR A 46 -3.10 -13.53 0.92
CA THR A 46 -1.74 -14.10 0.92
C THR A 46 -1.00 -13.75 2.21
N SER A 47 -0.80 -14.73 3.08
CA SER A 47 -0.03 -14.53 4.31
C SER A 47 1.48 -14.44 4.04
N HIS A 48 2.25 -13.94 5.01
CA HIS A 48 3.71 -13.92 4.90
C HIS A 48 4.33 -15.31 4.71
N ILE A 49 3.68 -16.35 5.24
CA ILE A 49 4.17 -17.73 5.19
C ILE A 49 3.87 -18.31 3.82
N ASP A 50 2.67 -18.09 3.28
CA ASP A 50 2.31 -18.57 1.93
C ASP A 50 3.28 -18.01 0.88
N ARG A 51 3.71 -16.76 1.04
CA ARG A 51 4.68 -16.11 0.15
C ARG A 51 6.05 -16.81 0.09
N LEU A 52 6.44 -17.57 1.12
CA LEU A 52 7.71 -18.30 1.12
C LEU A 52 7.73 -19.41 0.06
N PHE A 53 6.56 -19.92 -0.31
CA PHE A 53 6.40 -21.06 -1.21
C PHE A 53 5.98 -20.68 -2.62
N LEU A 54 5.68 -19.40 -2.86
CA LEU A 54 5.32 -18.89 -4.18
C LEU A 54 6.55 -18.68 -5.06
N ASP A 55 6.37 -18.87 -6.36
CA ASP A 55 7.38 -18.56 -7.36
C ASP A 55 7.75 -17.08 -7.39
N SER A 56 8.96 -16.77 -7.86
CA SER A 56 9.47 -15.40 -7.97
C SER A 56 8.56 -14.48 -8.80
N THR A 57 7.88 -15.03 -9.82
CA THR A 57 6.92 -14.32 -10.67
C THR A 57 5.65 -13.95 -9.90
N GLN A 58 5.12 -14.89 -9.12
CA GLN A 58 3.94 -14.70 -8.27
C GLN A 58 4.25 -13.74 -7.12
N GLN A 59 5.42 -13.84 -6.49
CA GLN A 59 5.86 -12.91 -5.45
C GLN A 59 5.93 -11.46 -5.97
N LYS A 60 6.47 -11.26 -7.19
CA LYS A 60 6.51 -9.95 -7.86
C LYS A 60 5.11 -9.44 -8.18
N LYS A 61 4.21 -10.30 -8.64
CA LYS A 61 2.80 -9.95 -8.90
C LYS A 61 2.16 -9.42 -7.63
N ILE A 62 2.27 -10.13 -6.50
CA ILE A 62 1.69 -9.70 -5.22
C ILE A 62 2.32 -8.39 -4.71
N ASP A 63 3.63 -8.20 -4.92
CA ASP A 63 4.26 -6.93 -4.57
C ASP A 63 3.73 -5.76 -5.41
N LEU A 64 3.48 -5.97 -6.70
CA LEU A 64 2.87 -4.98 -7.57
C LEU A 64 1.42 -4.70 -7.16
N SER A 65 0.65 -5.75 -6.82
CA SER A 65 -0.70 -5.63 -6.28
C SER A 65 -0.73 -4.80 -5.00
N ASN A 66 0.18 -5.09 -4.07
CA ASN A 66 0.29 -4.37 -2.80
C ASN A 66 0.67 -2.90 -3.02
N PHE A 67 1.50 -2.61 -4.04
CA PHE A 67 1.78 -1.25 -4.45
C PHE A 67 0.52 -0.52 -4.95
N PHE A 68 -0.26 -1.14 -5.85
CA PHE A 68 -1.49 -0.50 -6.35
C PHE A 68 -2.53 -0.28 -5.26
N VAL A 69 -2.74 -1.27 -4.38
CA VAL A 69 -3.66 -1.15 -3.23
C VAL A 69 -3.21 -0.03 -2.30
N GLY A 70 -1.91 0.05 -1.99
CA GLY A 70 -1.35 1.12 -1.17
C GLY A 70 -1.49 2.51 -1.80
N ALA A 71 -1.23 2.62 -3.11
CA ALA A 71 -1.40 3.88 -3.85
C ALA A 71 -2.86 4.35 -3.84
N LEU A 72 -3.81 3.45 -4.07
CA LEU A 72 -5.23 3.77 -4.00
C LEU A 72 -5.65 4.20 -2.60
N PHE A 73 -5.17 3.50 -1.57
CA PHE A 73 -5.43 3.90 -0.18
C PHE A 73 -4.92 5.31 0.11
N MET A 74 -3.73 5.67 -0.37
CA MET A 74 -3.18 7.02 -0.27
C MET A 74 -4.03 8.06 -1.03
N CYS A 75 -4.55 7.73 -2.22
CA CYS A 75 -5.48 8.60 -2.93
C CYS A 75 -6.73 8.88 -2.09
N TYR A 76 -7.34 7.84 -1.52
CA TYR A 76 -8.53 7.98 -0.68
C TYR A 76 -8.26 8.82 0.58
N THR A 77 -7.14 8.58 1.28
CA THR A 77 -6.81 9.34 2.49
C THR A 77 -6.55 10.81 2.18
N TYR A 78 -5.81 11.13 1.11
CA TYR A 78 -5.66 12.52 0.68
C TYR A 78 -6.98 13.15 0.28
N GLY A 79 -7.80 12.44 -0.49
CA GLY A 79 -9.12 12.93 -0.92
C GLY A 79 -10.02 13.27 0.27
N ILE A 80 -10.12 12.38 1.27
CA ILE A 80 -10.93 12.59 2.47
C ILE A 80 -10.40 13.76 3.28
N ILE A 81 -9.10 13.79 3.61
CA ILE A 81 -8.51 14.87 4.42
C ILE A 81 -8.64 16.21 3.71
N SER A 82 -8.36 16.23 2.41
CA SER A 82 -8.52 17.40 1.55
C SER A 82 -9.96 17.91 1.56
N ALA A 83 -10.95 17.03 1.37
CA ALA A 83 -12.36 17.42 1.39
C ALA A 83 -12.77 17.95 2.77
N THR A 84 -12.42 17.25 3.86
CA THR A 84 -12.72 17.69 5.23
C THR A 84 -12.11 19.06 5.53
N PHE A 85 -10.86 19.28 5.13
CA PHE A 85 -10.19 20.55 5.30
C PHE A 85 -10.85 21.66 4.47
N GLN A 86 -11.24 21.35 3.24
CA GLN A 86 -11.97 22.27 2.36
C GLN A 86 -13.25 22.77 3.03
N PHE A 87 -14.09 21.86 3.53
CA PHE A 87 -15.37 22.21 4.14
C PHE A 87 -15.23 23.00 5.45
N ASN A 88 -14.23 22.67 6.27
CA ASN A 88 -14.15 23.20 7.63
C ASN A 88 -13.26 24.44 7.79
N SER A 89 -12.27 24.64 6.91
CA SER A 89 -11.19 25.59 7.21
C SER A 89 -10.76 26.47 6.04
N TYR A 90 -11.13 26.12 4.80
CA TYR A 90 -10.66 26.83 3.60
C TYR A 90 -11.08 28.31 3.57
N ASN A 91 -12.36 28.60 3.75
CA ASN A 91 -12.87 29.97 3.69
C ASN A 91 -12.22 30.87 4.75
N THR A 92 -12.05 30.36 5.97
CA THR A 92 -11.42 31.08 7.08
C THR A 92 -9.95 31.41 6.78
N LEU A 93 -9.20 30.46 6.23
CA LEU A 93 -7.78 30.64 5.90
C LEU A 93 -7.55 31.54 4.68
N MET A 94 -8.47 31.54 3.71
CA MET A 94 -8.38 32.43 2.55
C MET A 94 -8.41 33.93 2.91
N HIS A 95 -9.03 34.29 4.03
CA HIS A 95 -9.04 35.67 4.51
C HIS A 95 -7.68 36.13 5.07
N ASN A 96 -6.81 35.19 5.46
CA ASN A 96 -5.48 35.50 5.99
C ASN A 96 -4.38 34.92 5.09
N LYS A 97 -3.99 35.71 4.09
CA LYS A 97 -3.04 35.30 3.03
C LYS A 97 -1.65 34.93 3.57
N ASP A 98 -1.18 35.56 4.64
CA ASP A 98 0.13 35.29 5.22
C ASP A 98 0.17 33.92 5.91
N ILE A 99 -0.86 33.63 6.72
CA ILE A 99 -1.03 32.33 7.37
C ILE A 99 -1.19 31.23 6.32
N LEU A 100 -2.01 31.47 5.30
CA LEU A 100 -2.20 30.54 4.18
C LEU A 100 -0.87 30.21 3.48
N ARG A 101 -0.09 31.23 3.11
CA ARG A 101 1.19 31.06 2.43
C ARG A 101 2.17 30.27 3.28
N PHE A 102 2.20 30.53 4.59
CA PHE A 102 3.02 29.77 5.53
C PHE A 102 2.64 28.29 5.57
N PHE A 103 1.35 27.96 5.68
CA PHE A 103 0.88 26.56 5.69
C PHE A 103 1.17 25.84 4.38
N LEU A 104 0.98 26.49 3.24
CA LEU A 104 1.26 25.93 1.92
C LEU A 104 2.74 25.63 1.72
N LEU A 105 3.61 26.60 2.00
CA LEU A 105 5.05 26.43 1.89
C LEU A 105 5.55 25.33 2.84
N THR A 106 5.08 25.34 4.08
CA THR A 106 5.45 24.31 5.08
C THR A 106 5.01 22.92 4.61
N SER A 107 3.80 22.79 4.08
CA SER A 107 3.28 21.52 3.58
C SER A 107 4.07 21.01 2.38
N LEU A 108 4.40 21.89 1.43
CA LEU A 108 5.21 21.55 0.26
C LEU A 108 6.63 21.11 0.67
N VAL A 109 7.24 21.80 1.63
CA VAL A 109 8.56 21.43 2.16
C VAL A 109 8.53 20.05 2.82
N ILE A 110 7.50 19.75 3.61
CA ILE A 110 7.32 18.44 4.24
C ILE A 110 7.17 17.34 3.18
N LEU A 111 6.32 17.58 2.17
CA LEU A 111 6.00 16.60 1.11
C LEU A 111 7.18 16.25 0.23
N ILE A 112 7.89 17.26 -0.27
CA ILE A 112 8.91 17.09 -1.32
C ILE A 112 10.29 16.83 -0.71
N PHE A 113 10.62 17.49 0.40
CA PHE A 113 11.98 17.45 0.94
C PHE A 113 12.08 16.61 2.21
N ILE A 114 11.33 16.95 3.25
CA ILE A 114 11.53 16.32 4.58
C ILE A 114 11.17 14.84 4.53
N TYR A 115 9.97 14.48 4.07
CA TYR A 115 9.55 13.08 4.09
C TYR A 115 10.46 12.16 3.24
N PRO A 116 10.74 12.46 1.95
CA PRO A 116 11.54 11.57 1.11
C PRO A 116 12.99 11.42 1.60
N THR A 117 13.61 12.51 2.08
CA THR A 117 14.99 12.49 2.60
C THR A 117 15.09 11.66 3.88
N PHE A 118 14.25 11.95 4.88
CA PHE A 118 14.26 11.22 6.15
C PHE A 118 13.86 9.76 5.98
N SER A 119 12.85 9.46 5.16
CA SER A 119 12.49 8.07 4.86
C SER A 119 13.67 7.31 4.24
N THR A 120 14.37 7.90 3.28
CA THR A 120 15.54 7.27 2.65
C THR A 120 16.69 7.06 3.65
N VAL A 121 16.95 8.03 4.52
CA VAL A 121 17.99 7.93 5.57
C VAL A 121 17.63 6.83 6.59
N ILE A 122 16.40 6.82 7.09
CA ILE A 122 15.91 5.82 8.04
C ILE A 122 15.95 4.43 7.40
N TYR A 123 15.51 4.28 6.14
CA TYR A 123 15.58 3.04 5.39
C TYR A 123 17.02 2.51 5.27
N LYS A 124 17.97 3.37 4.86
CA LYS A 124 19.39 2.99 4.78
C LYS A 124 19.95 2.54 6.13
N LYS A 125 19.52 3.19 7.22
CA LYS A 125 19.94 2.87 8.59
C LYS A 125 19.35 1.55 9.06
N LEU A 126 18.05 1.32 8.84
CA LEU A 126 17.36 0.07 9.17
C LEU A 126 17.97 -1.11 8.41
N ARG A 127 18.30 -0.95 7.13
CA ARG A 127 18.96 -2.00 6.32
C ARG A 127 20.32 -2.43 6.88
N LYS A 128 21.06 -1.51 7.54
CA LYS A 128 22.39 -1.78 8.10
C LYS A 128 22.35 -2.16 9.59
N CYS A 129 21.20 -2.06 10.25
CA CYS A 129 21.12 -2.35 11.68
C CYS A 129 21.09 -3.85 11.93
N ASN A 130 21.95 -4.32 12.85
CA ASN A 130 21.85 -5.68 13.36
C ASN A 130 20.51 -5.88 14.09
N PRO A 131 19.82 -7.03 13.87
CA PRO A 131 18.53 -7.34 14.48
C PRO A 131 18.60 -7.34 16.01
N ASN A 132 19.77 -7.64 16.60
CA ASN A 132 19.97 -7.66 18.06
C ASN A 132 19.82 -6.27 18.73
N LYS A 133 19.72 -5.17 17.97
CA LYS A 133 19.50 -3.81 18.50
C LYS A 133 18.04 -3.38 18.41
N ILE A 134 17.13 -4.25 18.86
CA ILE A 134 15.66 -4.12 18.78
C ILE A 134 15.16 -2.74 19.24
N ILE A 135 15.69 -2.19 20.34
CA ILE A 135 15.25 -0.89 20.88
C ILE A 135 15.50 0.27 19.90
N ARG A 136 16.65 0.29 19.22
CA ARG A 136 16.98 1.37 18.26
C ARG A 136 16.13 1.28 17.00
N ILE A 137 15.88 0.06 16.55
CA ILE A 137 15.00 -0.24 15.42
C ILE A 137 13.58 0.26 15.71
N LYS A 138 13.02 -0.09 16.88
CA LYS A 138 11.67 0.34 17.29
C LYS A 138 11.54 1.87 17.28
N LYS A 139 12.53 2.58 17.82
CA LYS A 139 12.55 4.06 17.78
C LYS A 139 12.54 4.58 16.35
N LEU A 140 13.40 4.06 15.46
CA LEU A 140 13.47 4.49 14.06
C LEU A 140 12.16 4.25 13.30
N ILE A 141 11.51 3.12 13.57
CA ILE A 141 10.20 2.79 13.00
C ILE A 141 9.13 3.77 13.50
N ASN A 142 9.08 4.05 14.81
CA ASN A 142 8.13 5.02 15.36
C ASN A 142 8.30 6.43 14.76
N TYR A 143 9.54 6.90 14.60
CA TYR A 143 9.81 8.18 13.94
C TYR A 143 9.30 8.20 12.50
N LEU A 144 9.44 7.09 11.79
CA LEU A 144 8.99 6.96 10.42
C LEU A 144 7.46 6.93 10.31
N THR A 145 6.79 6.26 11.24
CA THR A 145 5.33 6.30 11.35
C THR A 145 4.84 7.71 11.62
N PHE A 146 5.44 8.40 12.59
CA PHE A 146 5.11 9.80 12.90
C PHE A 146 5.30 10.71 11.69
N LEU A 147 6.43 10.58 10.99
CA LEU A 147 6.72 11.36 9.79
C LEU A 147 5.72 11.07 8.66
N SER A 148 5.27 9.82 8.53
CA SER A 148 4.25 9.43 7.55
C SER A 148 2.90 10.06 7.87
N VAL A 149 2.49 10.09 9.13
CA VAL A 149 1.24 10.77 9.56
C VAL A 149 1.33 12.26 9.29
N LEU A 150 2.43 12.92 9.66
CA LEU A 150 2.64 14.34 9.41
C LEU A 150 2.59 14.67 7.91
N GLN A 151 3.18 13.80 7.09
CA GLN A 151 3.16 13.92 5.64
C GLN A 151 1.75 13.76 5.06
N VAL A 152 0.95 12.82 5.57
CA VAL A 152 -0.44 12.62 5.11
C VAL A 152 -1.30 13.84 5.45
N LEU A 153 -1.17 14.38 6.67
CA LEU A 153 -1.91 15.56 7.10
C LEU A 153 -1.52 16.82 6.30
N SER A 154 -0.22 17.10 6.20
CA SER A 154 0.27 18.24 5.41
C SER A 154 -0.06 18.10 3.92
N GLY A 155 0.03 16.88 3.38
CA GLY A 155 -0.41 16.55 2.03
C GLY A 155 -1.87 16.84 1.78
N GLY A 156 -2.76 16.39 2.67
CA GLY A 156 -4.20 16.65 2.53
C GLY A 156 -4.53 18.15 2.50
N ILE A 157 -3.86 18.95 3.35
CA ILE A 157 -4.00 20.41 3.36
C ILE A 157 -3.54 21.00 2.03
N PHE A 158 -2.34 20.63 1.57
CA PHE A 158 -1.80 21.11 0.29
C PHE A 158 -2.72 20.79 -0.88
N TRP A 159 -3.19 19.54 -0.96
CA TRP A 159 -4.09 19.11 -2.03
C TRP A 159 -5.45 19.81 -1.97
N SER A 160 -5.98 20.12 -0.78
CA SER A 160 -7.20 20.93 -0.65
C SER A 160 -7.09 22.27 -1.36
N PHE A 161 -5.95 22.95 -1.20
CA PHE A 161 -5.74 24.24 -1.86
C PHE A 161 -5.50 24.09 -3.36
N CYS A 162 -4.74 23.08 -3.79
CA CYS A 162 -4.56 22.80 -5.21
C CYS A 162 -5.89 22.47 -5.90
N PHE A 163 -6.73 21.61 -5.32
CA PHE A 163 -8.02 21.29 -5.91
C PHE A 163 -8.93 22.52 -5.97
N SER A 164 -9.03 23.29 -4.88
CA SER A 164 -9.94 24.43 -4.84
C SER A 164 -9.49 25.60 -5.72
N GLY A 165 -8.21 26.00 -5.65
CA GLY A 165 -7.70 27.13 -6.42
C GLY A 165 -7.64 26.89 -7.94
N LEU A 166 -7.69 25.63 -8.39
CA LEU A 166 -7.55 25.30 -9.82
C LEU A 166 -8.81 24.73 -10.46
N VAL A 167 -9.58 23.90 -9.74
CA VAL A 167 -10.85 23.38 -10.25
C VAL A 167 -11.94 24.45 -10.17
N LEU A 168 -11.93 25.30 -9.13
CA LEU A 168 -12.97 26.31 -8.94
C LEU A 168 -12.58 27.66 -9.55
N ASP A 169 -11.32 28.10 -9.42
CA ASP A 169 -10.96 29.49 -9.72
C ASP A 169 -10.20 29.70 -11.05
N SER A 170 -9.13 28.94 -11.35
CA SER A 170 -8.26 29.29 -12.50
C SER A 170 -8.77 28.83 -13.87
N LYS A 171 -9.55 27.73 -13.93
CA LYS A 171 -10.03 27.06 -15.17
C LYS A 171 -8.94 26.82 -16.24
N ASP A 172 -7.65 26.87 -15.88
CA ASP A 172 -6.55 26.66 -16.81
C ASP A 172 -6.24 25.17 -16.96
N PRO A 173 -6.45 24.57 -18.16
CA PRO A 173 -6.23 23.15 -18.39
C PRO A 173 -4.76 22.72 -18.26
N GLN A 174 -3.79 23.60 -18.52
CA GLN A 174 -2.36 23.25 -18.41
C GLN A 174 -1.94 23.07 -16.95
N LEU A 175 -2.38 23.99 -16.10
CA LEU A 175 -2.17 23.92 -14.67
C LEU A 175 -2.86 22.70 -14.04
N TYR A 176 -4.07 22.36 -14.50
CA TYR A 176 -4.75 21.13 -14.09
C TYR A 176 -3.91 19.88 -14.38
N PHE A 177 -3.39 19.76 -15.60
CA PHE A 177 -2.57 18.62 -16.01
C PHE A 177 -1.29 18.49 -15.18
N LEU A 178 -0.59 19.62 -14.94
CA LEU A 178 0.62 19.65 -14.11
C LEU A 178 0.37 19.11 -12.70
N ILE A 179 -0.76 19.47 -12.10
CA ILE A 179 -1.10 19.12 -10.72
C ILE A 179 -1.53 17.66 -10.61
N VAL A 180 -2.28 17.14 -11.58
CA VAL A 180 -2.59 15.72 -11.66
C VAL A 180 -1.30 14.89 -11.79
N ILE A 181 -0.36 15.32 -12.63
CA ILE A 181 0.96 14.66 -12.73
C ILE A 181 1.69 14.71 -11.39
N LEU A 182 1.76 15.88 -10.76
CA LEU A 182 2.43 16.03 -9.47
C LEU A 182 1.80 15.13 -8.40
N PHE A 183 0.47 15.01 -8.39
CA PHE A 183 -0.29 14.14 -7.49
C PHE A 183 0.11 12.68 -7.67
N ILE A 184 0.10 12.21 -8.92
CA ILE A 184 0.48 10.84 -9.27
C ILE A 184 1.92 10.57 -8.88
N VAL A 185 2.87 11.44 -9.25
CA VAL A 185 4.29 11.26 -8.95
C VAL A 185 4.53 11.17 -7.45
N LEU A 186 3.91 12.05 -6.67
CA LEU A 186 4.05 12.04 -5.20
C LEU A 186 3.46 10.76 -4.60
N ILE A 187 2.27 10.33 -5.00
CA ILE A 187 1.69 9.06 -4.53
C ILE A 187 2.62 7.89 -4.85
N LEU A 188 3.15 7.80 -6.07
CA LEU A 188 4.06 6.73 -6.46
C LEU A 188 5.33 6.72 -5.58
N LEU A 189 5.91 7.89 -5.32
CA LEU A 189 7.08 8.04 -4.45
C LEU A 189 6.77 7.60 -3.01
N HIS A 190 5.65 8.04 -2.45
CA HIS A 190 5.25 7.72 -1.08
C HIS A 190 4.92 6.24 -0.90
N THR A 191 4.14 5.67 -1.82
CA THR A 191 3.81 4.24 -1.80
C THR A 191 5.06 3.38 -1.95
N ASN A 192 6.00 3.77 -2.82
CA ASN A 192 7.27 3.04 -2.96
C ASN A 192 8.12 3.09 -1.67
N SER A 193 8.16 4.24 -1.01
CA SER A 193 8.80 4.41 0.29
C SER A 193 8.19 3.46 1.34
N LEU A 194 6.86 3.48 1.50
CA LEU A 194 6.14 2.60 2.42
C LEU A 194 6.36 1.12 2.10
N MET A 195 6.35 0.75 0.83
CA MET A 195 6.60 -0.63 0.38
C MET A 195 8.01 -1.12 0.73
N LYS A 196 9.03 -0.26 0.58
CA LYS A 196 10.41 -0.58 0.98
C LYS A 196 10.52 -0.83 2.48
N ILE A 197 9.83 -0.03 3.28
CA ILE A 197 9.78 -0.18 4.74
C ILE A 197 9.07 -1.47 5.12
N HIS A 198 7.90 -1.72 4.54
CA HIS A 198 7.12 -2.94 4.78
C HIS A 198 7.87 -4.22 4.37
N ARG A 199 8.71 -4.15 3.32
CA ARG A 199 9.60 -5.27 2.95
C ARG A 199 10.67 -5.54 4.00
N LEU A 200 11.24 -4.50 4.61
CA LEU A 200 12.20 -4.65 5.70
C LEU A 200 11.55 -5.27 6.95
N SER A 201 10.28 -4.99 7.20
CA SER A 201 9.59 -5.52 8.39
C SER A 201 9.20 -6.99 8.29
N ARG A 202 9.37 -7.64 7.14
CA ARG A 202 8.99 -9.05 6.94
C ARG A 202 9.89 -9.97 7.79
N PRO A 203 9.31 -10.99 8.45
CA PRO A 203 10.10 -11.98 9.18
C PRO A 203 10.96 -12.78 8.20
N LYS A 204 12.20 -13.07 8.62
CA LYS A 204 13.08 -14.03 7.96
C LYS A 204 13.10 -15.31 8.77
N TYR A 205 12.98 -16.44 8.08
CA TYR A 205 12.98 -17.76 8.69
C TYR A 205 14.30 -18.48 8.40
N LYS A 206 14.80 -19.22 9.38
CA LYS A 206 15.87 -20.20 9.23
C LYS A 206 15.21 -21.56 9.02
N THR A 207 15.69 -22.27 8.00
CA THR A 207 15.26 -23.62 7.68
C THR A 207 16.23 -24.64 8.26
N LYS A 208 15.69 -25.74 8.74
CA LYS A 208 16.45 -26.91 9.18
C LYS A 208 15.70 -28.17 8.75
N GLU A 209 16.42 -29.11 8.16
CA GLU A 209 15.86 -30.41 7.84
C GLU A 209 15.75 -31.27 9.10
N ILE A 210 14.60 -31.93 9.28
CA ILE A 210 14.32 -32.84 10.38
C ILE A 210 14.01 -34.22 9.82
N THR A 211 14.40 -35.25 10.57
CA THR A 211 14.15 -36.64 10.16
C THR A 211 12.75 -37.11 10.55
N LYS A 212 12.23 -38.13 9.87
CA LYS A 212 10.94 -38.77 10.21
C LYS A 212 10.83 -39.19 11.68
N LYS A 213 11.93 -39.70 12.25
CA LYS A 213 11.99 -40.07 13.68
C LYS A 213 11.78 -38.87 14.60
N GLN A 214 12.35 -37.72 14.25
CA GLN A 214 12.16 -36.48 15.01
C GLN A 214 10.73 -35.95 14.85
N LEU A 215 10.15 -36.02 13.64
CA LEU A 215 8.77 -35.61 13.42
C LEU A 215 7.78 -36.46 14.25
N ASN A 216 7.96 -37.78 14.26
CA ASN A 216 7.11 -38.68 15.05
C ASN A 216 7.23 -38.37 16.55
N ALA A 217 8.45 -38.17 17.06
CA ALA A 217 8.64 -37.77 18.46
C ALA A 217 7.99 -36.41 18.80
N LEU A 218 7.97 -35.48 17.84
CA LEU A 218 7.24 -34.21 18.00
C LEU A 218 5.73 -34.45 18.05
N GLN A 219 5.19 -35.30 17.20
CA GLN A 219 3.77 -35.64 17.15
C GLN A 219 3.29 -36.36 18.42
N ASP A 220 4.12 -37.24 18.98
CA ASP A 220 3.83 -37.98 20.21
C ASP A 220 3.84 -37.08 21.45
N SER A 221 4.62 -35.99 21.42
CA SER A 221 4.73 -35.03 22.54
C SER A 221 3.68 -33.92 22.45
N VAL A 222 3.51 -33.31 21.28
CA VAL A 222 2.50 -32.28 21.03
C VAL A 222 1.91 -32.49 19.63
N PRO A 223 0.58 -32.63 19.50
CA PRO A 223 -0.04 -32.90 18.20
C PRO A 223 0.29 -31.80 17.18
N LEU A 224 0.70 -32.23 15.99
CA LEU A 224 0.86 -31.38 14.82
C LEU A 224 -0.50 -31.12 14.18
N ILE A 225 -0.88 -29.84 14.09
CA ILE A 225 -2.07 -29.37 13.43
C ILE A 225 -1.72 -29.09 11.97
N HIS A 226 -2.43 -29.74 11.05
CA HIS A 226 -2.35 -29.44 9.61
C HIS A 226 -3.17 -28.18 9.32
N ILE A 227 -2.51 -27.12 8.84
CA ILE A 227 -3.18 -25.85 8.58
C ILE A 227 -3.79 -25.86 7.19
N HIS A 228 -2.95 -26.04 6.18
CA HIS A 228 -3.37 -26.15 4.78
C HIS A 228 -2.29 -26.81 3.94
N ILE A 229 -2.70 -27.25 2.76
CA ILE A 229 -1.84 -27.86 1.74
C ILE A 229 -1.24 -26.73 0.90
N ILE A 230 0.09 -26.67 0.80
CA ILE A 230 0.83 -25.64 0.05
C ILE A 230 0.79 -25.94 -1.45
N ASP A 231 1.00 -27.20 -1.80
CA ASP A 231 0.86 -27.76 -3.15
C ASP A 231 0.44 -29.23 -3.04
N ASP A 232 0.29 -29.94 -4.16
CA ASP A 232 -0.20 -31.32 -4.18
C ASP A 232 0.59 -32.32 -3.30
N LYS A 233 1.77 -31.96 -2.78
CA LYS A 233 2.66 -32.85 -2.01
C LYS A 233 3.05 -32.33 -0.63
N ARG A 234 3.11 -31.02 -0.44
CA ARG A 234 3.64 -30.35 0.75
C ARG A 234 2.54 -29.77 1.61
N THR A 235 2.55 -30.12 2.89
CA THR A 235 1.58 -29.64 3.89
C THR A 235 2.25 -28.72 4.89
N LEU A 236 1.61 -27.60 5.20
CA LEU A 236 2.02 -26.70 6.29
C LEU A 236 1.44 -27.20 7.62
N CYS A 237 2.33 -27.45 8.58
CA CYS A 237 1.98 -27.98 9.89
C CYS A 237 2.50 -27.07 11.01
N ILE A 238 1.82 -27.07 12.15
CA ILE A 238 2.23 -26.35 13.36
C ILE A 238 2.03 -27.23 14.58
N GLN A 239 2.86 -27.07 15.61
CA GLN A 239 2.55 -27.64 16.93
C GLN A 239 1.46 -26.82 17.63
N ALA A 240 0.54 -27.50 18.30
CA ALA A 240 -0.62 -26.89 18.96
C ALA A 240 -0.26 -25.81 20.01
N ASP A 241 0.93 -25.90 20.61
CA ASP A 241 1.43 -24.98 21.65
C ASP A 241 2.19 -23.77 21.08
N LYS A 242 2.48 -23.75 19.77
CA LYS A 242 3.29 -22.72 19.13
C LYS A 242 2.47 -21.75 18.30
N LYS A 243 3.04 -20.57 18.06
CA LYS A 243 2.48 -19.58 17.13
C LYS A 243 3.05 -19.77 15.74
N LEU A 244 2.15 -19.79 14.75
CA LEU A 244 2.48 -20.04 13.34
C LEU A 244 3.55 -19.10 12.81
N GLN A 245 3.55 -17.86 13.29
CA GLN A 245 4.48 -16.82 12.85
C GLN A 245 5.90 -17.03 13.37
N ASP A 246 6.09 -17.75 14.47
CA ASP A 246 7.38 -17.92 15.13
C ASP A 246 8.02 -19.28 14.78
N HIS A 247 7.17 -20.29 14.58
CA HIS A 247 7.59 -21.67 14.35
C HIS A 247 6.56 -22.45 13.54
N PHE A 248 6.99 -23.13 12.48
CA PHE A 248 6.14 -24.02 11.69
C PHE A 248 6.97 -25.09 10.97
N TYR A 249 6.28 -26.09 10.42
CA TYR A 249 6.87 -27.20 9.69
C TYR A 249 6.26 -27.32 8.30
N VAL A 250 7.06 -27.79 7.34
CA VAL A 250 6.61 -28.15 6.00
C VAL A 250 6.96 -29.61 5.78
N CYS A 251 5.93 -30.42 5.53
CA CYS A 251 6.06 -31.86 5.39
C CYS A 251 5.72 -32.27 3.96
N ASP A 252 6.66 -32.86 3.24
CA ASP A 252 6.39 -33.64 2.03
C ASP A 252 6.34 -35.12 2.42
N PHE A 253 5.12 -35.65 2.56
CA PHE A 253 4.93 -37.05 2.94
C PHE A 253 5.29 -38.01 1.81
N SER A 254 5.29 -37.55 0.55
CA SER A 254 5.61 -38.39 -0.60
C SER A 254 7.12 -38.61 -0.74
N SER A 255 7.91 -37.56 -0.47
CA SER A 255 9.38 -37.63 -0.55
C SER A 255 10.07 -37.88 0.79
N GLU A 256 9.31 -38.02 1.89
CA GLU A 256 9.80 -38.12 3.27
C GLU A 256 10.74 -36.96 3.69
N VAL A 257 10.51 -35.76 3.14
CA VAL A 257 11.29 -34.57 3.46
C VAL A 257 10.50 -33.69 4.41
N TYR A 258 11.12 -33.31 5.53
CA TYR A 258 10.48 -32.53 6.56
C TYR A 258 11.36 -31.35 6.94
N LEU A 259 10.81 -30.15 6.85
CA LEU A 259 11.54 -28.90 7.09
C LEU A 259 10.93 -28.16 8.28
N GLU A 260 11.78 -27.82 9.24
CA GLU A 260 11.48 -26.94 10.36
C GLU A 260 11.83 -25.50 9.99
N TYR A 261 10.88 -24.59 10.19
CA TYR A 261 11.05 -23.16 10.01
C TYR A 261 10.99 -22.48 11.38
N THR A 262 12.09 -21.80 11.73
CA THR A 262 12.20 -21.02 12.96
C THR A 262 12.47 -19.56 12.61
N ILE A 263 11.83 -18.64 13.32
CA ILE A 263 12.06 -17.21 13.06
C ILE A 263 13.51 -16.83 13.39
N HIS A 264 14.21 -16.25 12.42
CA HIS A 264 15.62 -15.87 12.53
C HIS A 264 15.77 -14.36 12.78
N GLU A 265 15.01 -13.55 12.06
CA GLU A 265 14.97 -12.10 12.25
C GLU A 265 13.52 -11.61 12.12
N ARG A 266 13.04 -10.84 13.09
CA ARG A 266 11.76 -10.15 13.03
C ARG A 266 11.94 -8.70 13.43
N PHE A 267 11.56 -7.78 12.54
CA PHE A 267 11.40 -6.38 12.91
C PHE A 267 9.94 -6.21 13.36
N THR A 268 9.69 -6.25 14.66
CA THR A 268 8.32 -6.11 15.18
C THR A 268 7.87 -4.65 15.13
N LEU A 269 6.80 -4.42 14.37
CA LEU A 269 5.91 -3.26 14.48
C LEU A 269 4.79 -3.67 15.44
N ASN A 270 4.91 -3.29 16.72
CA ASN A 270 3.78 -3.32 17.65
C ASN A 270 3.22 -1.91 17.76
#